data_AF-A0A1H5AS10-F1
#
_entry.id   AF-A0A1H5AS10-F1
#
_cell.length_a   1.000
_cell.length_b   1.000
_cell.length_c   1.000
_cell.angle_alpha   90.00
_cell.angle_beta   90.00
_cell.angle_gamma   90.00
#
_symmetry.space_group_name_H-M   'P 1'
#
loop_
_entity.id
_entity.type
_entity.pdbx_description
1 polymer ?
#
loop_
_entity_poly.entity_id
_entity_poly.type
_entity_poly.pdbx_seq_one_letter_code
_entity_poly.pdbx_strand_id
1 'polypeptide(L)'
;MKADANVIHLSKVVPEQSPTSPVGRLPVALTNVRDKAAQQLKTALQALFDNADDTLFEMADRATSNAEQNAFFEAMRDLRLKRKNIERGFLQKVFEAFATLNQYEIGKPAPLDAVSFDTLSLVQNDALEESVALDSMVAKVVSRDGAALSHLTTRFNAMVSKKLDDKSNPIGPTSLCEFFLEACSSLGVEIRVKLIILKDGLKKTS
;
A
#
# COMPACT_ATOMS: atom_id res chain seq x y z
N MET A 1 -47.75 -33.09 56.18
CA MET A 1 -47.64 -31.94 55.25
C MET A 1 -46.20 -31.48 55.26
N LYS A 2 -45.56 -31.54 54.08
CA LYS A 2 -44.37 -30.82 53.59
C LYS A 2 -43.04 -30.96 54.34
N ALA A 3 -42.18 -31.77 53.70
CA ALA A 3 -40.75 -31.87 53.89
C ALA A 3 -39.98 -30.79 53.10
N ASP A 4 -38.74 -30.60 53.54
CA ASP A 4 -37.55 -30.09 52.85
C ASP A 4 -37.58 -28.70 52.19
N ALA A 5 -36.98 -27.75 52.91
CA ALA A 5 -36.45 -26.53 52.34
C ALA A 5 -35.09 -26.82 51.66
N ASN A 6 -35.12 -27.07 50.36
CA ASN A 6 -33.90 -27.13 49.55
C ASN A 6 -33.53 -25.72 49.06
N VAL A 7 -32.66 -25.03 49.80
CA VAL A 7 -32.11 -23.72 49.40
C VAL A 7 -30.98 -23.95 48.41
N ILE A 8 -31.25 -23.73 47.13
CA ILE A 8 -30.26 -23.84 46.06
C ILE A 8 -29.44 -22.54 46.03
N HIS A 9 -28.17 -22.62 46.44
CA HIS A 9 -27.18 -21.58 46.20
C HIS A 9 -26.93 -21.44 44.68
N LEU A 10 -27.43 -20.37 44.07
CA LEU A 10 -27.17 -20.04 42.67
C LEU A 10 -25.75 -19.49 42.52
N SER A 11 -24.75 -20.38 42.54
CA SER A 11 -23.38 -20.07 42.11
C SER A 11 -23.25 -20.41 40.63
N LYS A 12 -23.74 -19.52 39.77
CA LYS A 12 -23.34 -19.47 38.37
C LYS A 12 -23.00 -18.02 38.03
N VAL A 13 -21.79 -17.62 38.41
CA VAL A 13 -21.08 -16.58 37.68
C VAL A 13 -20.82 -17.17 36.30
N VAL A 14 -21.71 -16.83 35.35
CA VAL A 14 -21.37 -16.86 33.93
C VAL A 14 -20.07 -16.07 33.82
N PRO A 15 -18.99 -16.60 33.22
CA PRO A 15 -17.90 -15.73 32.84
C PRO A 15 -18.49 -14.76 31.83
N GLU A 16 -18.80 -13.54 32.28
CA GLU A 16 -18.86 -12.39 31.38
C GLU A 16 -17.58 -12.47 30.58
N GLN A 17 -17.71 -12.87 29.31
CA GLN A 17 -16.72 -12.56 28.32
C GLN A 17 -16.67 -11.04 28.28
N SER A 18 -15.79 -10.47 29.10
CA SER A 18 -15.32 -9.12 28.90
C SER A 18 -14.96 -9.03 27.42
N PRO A 19 -15.53 -8.09 26.63
CA PRO A 19 -14.93 -7.75 25.36
C PRO A 19 -13.68 -6.97 25.73
N THR A 20 -12.65 -7.68 26.22
CA THR A 20 -11.28 -7.20 26.09
C THR A 20 -10.96 -7.29 24.61
N SER A 21 -11.55 -6.39 23.82
CA SER A 21 -10.92 -5.92 22.61
C SER A 21 -9.54 -5.49 23.06
N PRO A 22 -8.47 -6.22 22.70
CA PRO A 22 -7.14 -5.82 23.09
C PRO A 22 -6.94 -4.49 22.40
N VAL A 23 -6.92 -3.41 23.17
CA VAL A 23 -6.72 -2.05 22.67
C VAL A 23 -5.46 -2.10 21.79
N GLY A 24 -5.64 -1.91 20.48
CA GLY A 24 -4.56 -1.97 19.49
C GLY A 24 -4.35 -3.28 18.71
N ARG A 25 -5.09 -4.39 18.95
CA ARG A 25 -5.02 -5.56 18.04
C ARG A 25 -6.00 -5.43 16.89
N LEU A 26 -5.51 -5.68 15.68
CA LEU A 26 -6.33 -5.77 14.47
C LEU A 26 -7.30 -6.97 14.58
N PRO A 27 -8.60 -6.83 14.27
CA PRO A 27 -9.54 -7.94 14.23
C PRO A 27 -9.01 -9.10 13.36
N VAL A 28 -9.30 -10.34 13.74
CA VAL A 28 -8.81 -11.54 13.02
C VAL A 28 -9.23 -11.51 11.54
N ALA A 29 -10.43 -11.02 11.24
CA ALA A 29 -10.90 -10.84 9.87
C ALA A 29 -10.00 -9.89 9.07
N LEU A 30 -9.62 -8.74 9.64
CA LEU A 30 -8.74 -7.76 9.00
C LEU A 30 -7.29 -8.28 8.90
N THR A 31 -6.85 -9.10 9.85
CA THR A 31 -5.55 -9.80 9.77
C THR A 31 -5.52 -10.76 8.57
N ASN A 32 -6.57 -11.56 8.39
CA ASN A 32 -6.70 -12.47 7.25
C ASN A 32 -6.76 -11.71 5.91
N VAL A 33 -7.43 -10.56 5.87
CA VAL A 33 -7.47 -9.71 4.68
C VAL A 33 -6.08 -9.14 4.38
N ARG A 34 -5.37 -8.62 5.39
CA ARG A 34 -4.00 -8.12 5.25
C ARG A 34 -3.08 -9.19 4.68
N ASP A 35 -3.11 -10.40 5.24
CA ASP A 35 -2.19 -11.47 4.83
C ASP A 35 -2.49 -11.95 3.40
N LYS A 36 -3.78 -12.06 3.03
CA LYS A 36 -4.19 -12.36 1.64
C LYS A 36 -3.81 -11.24 0.68
N ALA A 37 -4.02 -9.98 1.07
CA ALA A 37 -3.63 -8.82 0.28
C ALA A 37 -2.11 -8.81 0.07
N ALA A 38 -1.32 -9.02 1.12
CA ALA A 38 0.14 -9.09 1.04
C ALA A 38 0.63 -10.17 0.06
N GLN A 39 0.01 -11.35 0.06
CA GLN A 39 0.32 -12.42 -0.90
C GLN A 39 0.02 -12.00 -2.35
N GLN A 40 -1.15 -11.43 -2.60
CA GLN A 40 -1.53 -10.97 -3.94
C GLN A 40 -0.65 -9.81 -4.42
N LEU A 41 -0.40 -8.85 -3.53
CA LEU A 41 0.46 -7.70 -3.78
C LEU A 41 1.89 -8.12 -4.12
N LYS A 42 2.43 -9.12 -3.42
CA LYS A 42 3.74 -9.69 -3.73
C LYS A 42 3.78 -10.26 -5.16
N THR A 43 2.79 -11.07 -5.54
CA THR A 43 2.71 -11.64 -6.89
C THR A 43 2.57 -10.56 -7.95
N ALA A 44 1.72 -9.56 -7.71
CA ALA A 44 1.53 -8.42 -8.61
C ALA A 44 2.82 -7.60 -8.77
N LEU A 45 3.56 -7.41 -7.68
CA LEU A 45 4.82 -6.68 -7.68
C LEU A 45 5.93 -7.42 -8.44
N GLN A 46 5.98 -8.75 -8.33
CA GLN A 46 6.89 -9.57 -9.14
C GLN A 46 6.61 -9.38 -10.63
N ALA A 47 5.35 -9.53 -11.03
CA ALA A 47 4.94 -9.31 -12.42
C ALA A 47 5.23 -7.87 -12.88
N LEU A 48 5.02 -6.87 -12.01
CA LEU A 48 5.34 -5.47 -12.32
C LEU A 48 6.83 -5.28 -12.64
N PHE A 49 7.72 -5.84 -11.83
CA PHE A 49 9.16 -5.73 -12.06
C PHE A 49 9.62 -6.53 -13.28
N ASP A 50 9.03 -7.69 -13.55
CA ASP A 50 9.36 -8.45 -14.76
C ASP A 50 8.95 -7.68 -16.02
N ASN A 51 7.76 -7.08 -16.01
CA ASN A 51 7.32 -6.21 -17.10
C ASN A 51 8.21 -4.97 -17.26
N ALA A 52 8.67 -4.38 -16.16
CA ALA A 52 9.56 -3.22 -16.21
C ALA A 52 10.94 -3.58 -16.78
N ASP A 53 11.47 -4.75 -16.40
CA ASP A 53 12.70 -5.31 -16.99
C ASP A 53 12.55 -5.50 -18.51
N ASP A 54 11.45 -6.09 -18.97
CA ASP A 54 11.17 -6.30 -20.39
C ASP A 54 11.11 -4.97 -21.15
N THR A 55 10.40 -3.97 -20.61
CA THR A 55 10.30 -2.66 -21.25
C THR A 55 11.64 -1.93 -21.28
N LEU A 56 12.40 -1.96 -20.19
CA LEU A 56 13.74 -1.38 -20.18
C LEU A 56 14.65 -2.06 -21.21
N PHE A 57 14.51 -3.37 -21.40
CA PHE A 57 15.23 -4.10 -22.42
C PHE A 57 14.82 -3.67 -23.84
N GLU A 58 13.52 -3.57 -24.13
CA GLU A 58 13.04 -3.05 -25.42
C GLU A 58 13.51 -1.62 -25.70
N MET A 59 13.58 -0.77 -24.67
CA MET A 59 14.10 0.59 -24.79
C MET A 59 15.60 0.61 -25.05
N ALA A 60 16.37 -0.27 -24.40
CA ALA A 60 17.80 -0.44 -24.64
C ALA A 60 18.10 -0.94 -26.07
N ASP A 61 17.28 -1.85 -26.59
CA ASP A 61 17.41 -2.39 -27.95
C ASP A 61 17.09 -1.34 -29.03
N ARG A 62 16.15 -0.43 -28.73
CA ARG A 62 15.77 0.69 -29.62
C ARG A 62 16.58 1.97 -29.40
N ALA A 63 17.51 1.98 -28.46
CA ALA A 63 18.29 3.16 -28.11
C ALA A 63 19.13 3.64 -29.31
N THR A 64 19.19 4.96 -29.50
CA THR A 64 19.86 5.56 -30.67
C THR A 64 21.33 5.85 -30.43
N SER A 65 21.79 5.70 -29.18
CA SER A 65 23.17 5.93 -28.79
C SER A 65 23.65 4.91 -27.76
N ASN A 66 24.95 4.62 -27.77
CA ASN A 66 25.58 3.73 -26.79
C ASN A 66 25.44 4.26 -25.35
N ALA A 67 25.42 5.58 -25.17
CA ALA A 67 25.24 6.20 -23.86
C ALA A 67 23.83 5.93 -23.31
N GLU A 68 22.80 6.09 -24.14
CA GLU A 68 21.41 5.81 -23.78
C GLU A 68 21.18 4.32 -23.51
N GLN A 69 21.73 3.45 -24.36
CA GLN A 69 21.67 2.01 -24.17
C GLN A 69 22.32 1.58 -22.84
N ASN A 70 23.52 2.08 -22.54
CA ASN A 70 24.21 1.79 -21.29
C ASN A 70 23.40 2.26 -20.07
N ALA A 71 22.76 3.42 -20.13
CA ALA A 71 21.90 3.91 -19.06
C ALA A 71 20.73 2.95 -18.78
N PHE A 72 20.08 2.40 -19.81
CA PHE A 72 19.02 1.42 -19.62
C PHE A 72 19.52 0.10 -19.03
N PHE A 73 20.71 -0.38 -19.43
CA PHE A 73 21.31 -1.57 -18.81
C PHE A 73 21.70 -1.36 -17.35
N GLU A 74 22.22 -0.19 -17.00
CA GLU A 74 22.48 0.18 -15.61
C GLU A 74 21.19 0.23 -14.79
N ALA A 75 20.14 0.86 -15.34
CA ALA A 75 18.82 0.92 -14.70
C ALA A 75 18.21 -0.47 -14.47
N MET A 76 18.27 -1.38 -15.45
CA MET A 76 17.84 -2.77 -15.29
C MET A 76 18.62 -3.48 -14.18
N ARG A 77 19.95 -3.33 -14.18
CA ARG A 77 20.80 -3.96 -13.16
C ARG A 77 20.44 -3.47 -11.76
N ASP A 78 20.27 -2.16 -11.61
CA ASP A 78 19.91 -1.54 -10.35
C ASP A 78 18.51 -1.96 -9.89
N LEU A 79 17.54 -2.05 -10.80
CA LEU A 79 16.19 -2.53 -10.51
C LEU A 79 16.23 -3.98 -10.00
N ARG A 80 16.98 -4.86 -10.66
CA ARG A 80 17.16 -6.26 -10.25
C ARG A 80 17.79 -6.38 -8.87
N LEU A 81 18.81 -5.57 -8.57
CA LEU A 81 19.49 -5.58 -7.27
C LEU A 81 18.59 -5.06 -6.15
N LYS A 82 17.80 -4.00 -6.41
CA LYS A 82 16.95 -3.35 -5.41
C LYS A 82 15.58 -4.04 -5.25
N ARG A 83 15.16 -4.90 -6.19
CA ARG A 83 13.84 -5.56 -6.24
C ARG A 83 13.36 -6.09 -4.88
N LYS A 84 14.18 -6.92 -4.22
CA LYS A 84 13.83 -7.53 -2.92
C LYS A 84 13.67 -6.50 -1.81
N ASN A 85 14.46 -5.43 -1.83
CA ASN A 85 14.36 -4.36 -0.84
C ASN A 85 13.11 -3.51 -1.07
N ILE A 86 12.75 -3.22 -2.33
CA ILE A 86 11.52 -2.49 -2.67
C ILE A 86 10.30 -3.31 -2.26
N GLU A 87 10.27 -4.61 -2.57
CA GLU A 87 9.20 -5.52 -2.15
C GLU A 87 9.02 -5.53 -0.63
N ARG A 88 10.13 -5.66 0.11
CA ARG A 88 10.08 -5.64 1.57
C ARG A 88 9.57 -4.29 2.11
N GLY A 89 10.09 -3.17 1.59
CA GLY A 89 9.68 -1.83 2.03
C GLY A 89 8.21 -1.55 1.74
N PHE A 90 7.75 -1.93 0.55
CA PHE A 90 6.35 -1.80 0.15
C PHE A 90 5.42 -2.60 1.06
N LEU A 91 5.71 -3.90 1.28
CA LEU A 91 4.91 -4.73 2.18
C LEU A 91 4.97 -4.20 3.61
N GLN A 92 6.14 -3.77 4.09
CA GLN A 92 6.24 -3.19 5.42
C GLN A 92 5.28 -2.00 5.61
N LYS A 93 5.20 -1.09 4.64
CA LYS A 93 4.28 0.06 4.66
C LYS A 93 2.82 -0.37 4.69
N VAL A 94 2.44 -1.38 3.91
CA VAL A 94 1.10 -1.97 3.97
C VAL A 94 0.79 -2.50 5.37
N PHE A 95 1.71 -3.25 5.98
CA PHE A 95 1.51 -3.79 7.33
C PHE A 95 1.42 -2.69 8.40
N GLU A 96 2.25 -1.65 8.30
CA GLU A 96 2.20 -0.46 9.15
C GLU A 96 0.84 0.24 9.03
N ALA A 97 0.34 0.44 7.81
CA ALA A 97 -0.96 1.07 7.57
C ALA A 97 -2.13 0.24 8.13
N PHE A 98 -2.05 -1.10 8.09
CA PHE A 98 -3.03 -1.95 8.77
C PHE A 98 -2.91 -1.87 10.30
N ALA A 99 -1.71 -1.70 10.85
CA ALA A 99 -1.51 -1.59 12.29
C ALA A 99 -2.09 -0.28 12.86
N THR A 100 -2.06 0.81 12.09
CA THR A 100 -2.62 2.11 12.51
C THR A 100 -4.14 2.18 12.47
N LEU A 101 -4.82 1.27 11.73
CA LEU A 101 -6.30 1.24 11.63
C LEU A 101 -7.02 1.11 12.98
N ASN A 102 -6.40 0.43 13.94
CA ASN A 102 -6.96 0.14 15.27
C ASN A 102 -6.20 0.84 16.40
N GLN A 103 -5.23 1.70 16.08
CA GLN A 103 -4.53 2.52 17.05
C GLN A 103 -5.26 3.85 17.21
N TYR A 104 -5.42 4.28 18.46
CA TYR A 104 -5.90 5.62 18.77
C TYR A 104 -4.74 6.60 18.50
N GLU A 105 -4.82 7.38 17.43
CA GLU A 105 -3.85 8.44 17.18
C GLU A 105 -4.11 9.59 18.16
N ILE A 106 -3.34 9.66 19.24
CA ILE A 106 -3.18 10.89 20.02
C ILE A 106 -2.40 11.84 19.11
N GLY A 107 -3.05 12.93 18.70
CA GLY A 107 -2.64 13.82 17.61
C GLY A 107 -1.12 14.01 17.48
N LYS A 108 -0.55 13.50 16.38
CA LYS A 108 0.79 13.89 15.96
C LYS A 108 0.73 15.32 15.41
N PRO A 109 1.65 16.21 15.79
CA PRO A 109 1.75 17.52 15.16
C PRO A 109 2.09 17.33 13.67
N ALA A 110 1.44 18.12 12.81
CA ALA A 110 1.74 18.14 11.39
C ALA A 110 3.24 18.46 11.19
N PRO A 111 3.96 17.70 10.34
CA PRO A 111 5.33 18.03 10.02
C PRO A 111 5.35 19.39 9.30
N LEU A 112 6.23 20.29 9.75
CA LEU A 112 6.50 21.57 9.10
C LEU A 112 7.49 21.29 7.96
N ASP A 113 6.99 21.32 6.72
CA ASP A 113 7.85 21.24 5.54
C ASP A 113 8.65 22.54 5.39
N ALA A 114 9.92 22.49 5.75
CA ALA A 114 10.89 23.52 5.40
C ALA A 114 11.31 23.34 3.94
N VAL A 115 10.55 23.95 3.02
CA VAL A 115 10.84 23.92 1.57
C VAL A 115 11.97 24.90 1.25
N SER A 116 13.15 24.36 0.90
CA SER A 116 14.28 25.11 0.36
C SER A 116 14.07 25.40 -1.14
N PHE A 117 14.20 26.67 -1.53
CA PHE A 117 13.71 27.19 -2.82
C PHE A 117 14.67 27.04 -4.02
N ASP A 118 15.93 26.64 -3.83
CA ASP A 118 16.96 26.77 -4.87
C ASP A 118 17.19 25.52 -5.75
N THR A 119 16.46 24.43 -5.52
CA THR A 119 16.51 23.18 -6.31
C THR A 119 15.21 22.87 -7.07
N LEU A 120 14.27 23.83 -7.12
CA LEU A 120 12.87 23.60 -7.52
C LEU A 120 12.61 23.40 -9.02
N SER A 121 13.45 23.93 -9.94
CA SER A 121 13.02 24.06 -11.34
C SER A 121 13.10 22.78 -12.19
N LEU A 122 14.02 21.85 -11.89
CA LEU A 122 14.07 20.54 -12.58
C LEU A 122 13.30 19.47 -11.80
N VAL A 123 13.30 19.55 -10.46
CA VAL A 123 12.58 18.64 -9.56
C VAL A 123 11.05 18.77 -9.70
N GLN A 124 10.54 19.95 -10.07
CA GLN A 124 9.09 20.15 -10.28
C GLN A 124 8.53 19.36 -11.47
N ASN A 125 9.28 19.21 -12.56
CA ASN A 125 8.76 18.54 -13.75
C ASN A 125 8.64 17.03 -13.52
N ASP A 126 9.69 16.45 -12.93
CA ASP A 126 9.74 15.05 -12.52
C ASP A 126 8.65 14.70 -11.49
N ALA A 127 8.44 15.55 -10.48
CA ALA A 127 7.40 15.35 -9.46
C ALA A 127 5.98 15.51 -10.03
N LEU A 128 5.79 16.43 -10.98
CA LEU A 128 4.52 16.60 -11.66
C LEU A 128 4.20 15.40 -12.57
N GLU A 129 5.19 14.89 -13.32
CA GLU A 129 5.02 13.68 -14.13
C GLU A 129 4.70 12.45 -13.26
N GLU A 130 5.34 12.30 -12.11
CA GLU A 130 5.05 11.23 -11.14
C GLU A 130 3.61 11.32 -10.62
N SER A 131 3.16 12.54 -10.25
CA SER A 131 1.79 12.78 -9.80
C SER A 131 0.76 12.47 -10.89
N VAL A 132 0.99 12.90 -12.13
CA VAL A 132 0.06 12.67 -13.25
C VAL A 132 -0.01 11.18 -13.61
N ALA A 133 1.12 10.48 -13.59
CA ALA A 133 1.17 9.04 -13.83
C ALA A 133 0.42 8.27 -12.72
N LEU A 134 0.60 8.68 -11.46
CA LEU A 134 -0.13 8.11 -10.33
C LEU A 134 -1.63 8.36 -10.44
N ASP A 135 -2.06 9.60 -10.67
CA ASP A 135 -3.47 9.96 -10.81
C ASP A 135 -4.14 9.17 -11.94
N SER A 136 -3.44 9.01 -13.07
CA SER A 136 -3.91 8.21 -14.20
C SER A 136 -4.08 6.73 -13.80
N MET A 137 -3.13 6.17 -13.06
CA MET A 137 -3.17 4.76 -12.62
C MET A 137 -4.29 4.51 -11.62
N VAL A 138 -4.44 5.41 -10.64
CA VAL A 138 -5.53 5.37 -9.66
C VAL A 138 -6.87 5.50 -10.37
N ALA A 139 -7.04 6.49 -11.25
CA ALA A 139 -8.28 6.70 -11.99
C ALA A 139 -8.68 5.45 -12.80
N LYS A 140 -7.71 4.77 -13.43
CA LYS A 140 -7.97 3.54 -14.19
C LYS A 140 -8.43 2.38 -13.31
N VAL A 141 -7.79 2.17 -12.15
CA VAL A 141 -8.20 1.12 -11.21
C VAL A 141 -9.57 1.43 -10.62
N VAL A 142 -9.83 2.69 -10.26
CA VAL A 142 -11.14 3.12 -9.75
C VAL A 142 -12.23 2.99 -10.81
N SER A 143 -11.97 3.28 -12.08
CA SER A 143 -12.97 3.10 -13.13
C SER A 143 -13.33 1.63 -13.36
N ARG A 144 -12.37 0.72 -13.19
CA ARG A 144 -12.58 -0.72 -13.40
C ARG A 144 -13.23 -1.40 -12.18
N ASP A 145 -12.70 -1.12 -10.99
CA ASP A 145 -13.00 -1.88 -9.77
C ASP A 145 -13.68 -1.03 -8.68
N GLY A 146 -14.08 0.22 -8.98
CA GLY A 146 -14.55 1.20 -8.00
C GLY A 146 -15.71 0.72 -7.13
N ALA A 147 -16.69 0.00 -7.69
CA ALA A 147 -17.79 -0.54 -6.91
C ALA A 147 -17.34 -1.62 -5.91
N ALA A 148 -16.42 -2.50 -6.32
CA ALA A 148 -15.88 -3.54 -5.45
C ALA A 148 -14.99 -2.93 -4.34
N LEU A 149 -14.18 -1.92 -4.69
CA LEU A 149 -13.38 -1.15 -3.75
C LEU A 149 -14.25 -0.42 -2.72
N SER A 150 -15.33 0.24 -3.15
CA SER A 150 -16.26 0.94 -2.25
C SER A 150 -16.95 -0.02 -1.27
N HIS A 151 -17.39 -1.20 -1.73
CA HIS A 151 -17.93 -2.24 -0.85
C HIS A 151 -16.90 -2.74 0.16
N LEU A 152 -15.63 -2.85 -0.23
CA LEU A 152 -14.55 -3.27 0.63
C LEU A 152 -14.24 -2.19 1.70
N THR A 153 -14.14 -0.92 1.30
CA THR A 153 -13.98 0.23 2.21
C THR A 153 -15.14 0.28 3.21
N THR A 154 -16.38 0.05 2.76
CA THR A 154 -17.57 0.03 3.63
C THR A 154 -17.49 -1.08 4.69
N ARG A 155 -17.06 -2.29 4.30
CA ARG A 155 -16.88 -3.40 5.25
C ARG A 155 -15.73 -3.14 6.23
N PHE A 156 -14.65 -2.53 5.77
CA PHE A 156 -13.54 -2.11 6.63
C PHE A 156 -14.04 -1.13 7.69
N ASN A 157 -14.80 -0.10 7.30
CA ASN A 157 -15.40 0.88 8.19
C ASN A 157 -16.29 0.28 9.30
N ALA A 158 -16.89 -0.89 9.09
CA ALA A 158 -17.65 -1.59 10.12
C ALA A 158 -16.78 -2.30 11.17
N MET A 159 -15.47 -2.44 10.93
CA MET A 159 -14.52 -3.21 11.76
C MET A 159 -13.38 -2.37 12.35
N VAL A 160 -13.23 -1.11 11.94
CA VAL A 160 -12.17 -0.21 12.40
C VAL A 160 -12.74 0.95 13.21
N SER A 161 -11.95 1.51 14.12
CA SER A 161 -12.36 2.68 14.91
C SER A 161 -12.19 4.02 14.17
N LYS A 162 -11.26 4.09 13.21
CA LYS A 162 -11.01 5.26 12.37
C LYS A 162 -11.76 5.13 11.06
N LYS A 163 -12.64 6.08 10.73
CA LYS A 163 -13.34 6.09 9.44
C LYS A 163 -12.32 6.20 8.30
N LEU A 164 -12.40 5.28 7.37
CA LEU A 164 -11.64 5.24 6.13
C LEU A 164 -12.49 5.82 5.00
N ASP A 165 -11.82 6.60 4.17
CA ASP A 165 -12.27 6.99 2.83
C ASP A 165 -11.45 6.22 1.77
N ASP A 166 -11.74 6.47 0.50
CA ASP A 166 -11.06 5.77 -0.60
C ASP A 166 -9.55 6.09 -0.69
N LYS A 167 -9.10 7.22 -0.10
CA LYS A 167 -7.70 7.65 -0.09
C LYS A 167 -6.91 7.13 1.10
N SER A 168 -7.58 6.86 2.22
CA SER A 168 -6.99 6.38 3.46
C SER A 168 -7.11 4.87 3.67
N ASN A 169 -7.83 4.18 2.78
CA ASN A 169 -7.91 2.74 2.79
C ASN A 169 -6.54 2.13 2.42
N PRO A 170 -5.88 1.34 3.31
CA PRO A 170 -4.53 0.81 3.06
C PRO A 170 -4.42 -0.20 1.92
N ILE A 171 -5.56 -0.69 1.41
CA ILE A 171 -5.64 -1.53 0.20
C ILE A 171 -6.29 -0.79 -0.97
N GLY A 172 -6.57 0.51 -0.81
CA GLY A 172 -7.04 1.39 -1.86
C GLY A 172 -5.92 1.66 -2.88
N PRO A 173 -6.29 1.93 -4.14
CA PRO A 173 -5.32 2.15 -5.21
C PRO A 173 -4.38 3.31 -4.88
N THR A 174 -4.88 4.43 -4.34
CA THR A 174 -4.06 5.59 -3.97
C THR A 174 -2.98 5.22 -2.96
N SER A 175 -3.35 4.64 -1.81
CA SER A 175 -2.39 4.28 -0.77
C SER A 175 -1.36 3.26 -1.26
N LEU A 176 -1.78 2.26 -2.06
CA LEU A 176 -0.84 1.29 -2.63
C LEU A 176 0.16 1.93 -3.59
N CYS A 177 -0.26 2.92 -4.40
CA CYS A 177 0.65 3.66 -5.27
C CYS A 177 1.66 4.47 -4.43
N GLU A 178 1.18 5.19 -3.42
CA GLU A 178 2.01 5.98 -2.51
C GLU A 178 3.04 5.11 -1.77
N PHE A 179 2.62 3.97 -1.21
CA PHE A 179 3.53 3.03 -0.53
C PHE A 179 4.60 2.50 -1.48
N PHE A 180 4.25 2.23 -2.74
CA PHE A 180 5.20 1.76 -3.74
C PHE A 180 6.22 2.85 -4.10
N LEU A 181 5.75 4.09 -4.29
CA LEU A 181 6.61 5.23 -4.58
C LEU A 181 7.56 5.55 -3.43
N GLU A 182 7.08 5.55 -2.19
CA GLU A 182 7.93 5.69 -1.00
C GLU A 182 8.99 4.60 -0.91
N ALA A 183 8.61 3.34 -1.19
CA ALA A 183 9.55 2.22 -1.22
C ALA A 183 10.63 2.40 -2.30
N CYS A 184 10.27 2.93 -3.48
CA CYS A 184 11.22 3.25 -4.55
C CYS A 184 12.12 4.43 -4.20
N SER A 185 11.57 5.50 -3.60
CA SER A 185 12.30 6.70 -3.19
C SER A 185 13.33 6.40 -2.11
N SER A 186 12.96 5.61 -1.09
CA SER A 186 13.87 5.23 0.00
C SER A 186 15.10 4.42 -0.46
N LEU A 187 15.03 3.81 -1.65
CA LEU A 187 16.11 2.99 -2.22
C LEU A 187 16.83 3.68 -3.39
N GLY A 188 16.53 4.95 -3.64
CA GLY A 188 17.17 5.75 -4.68
C GLY A 188 17.00 5.15 -6.07
N VAL A 189 15.79 4.67 -6.40
CA VAL A 189 15.45 4.27 -7.78
C VAL A 189 15.30 5.54 -8.61
N GLU A 190 15.95 5.57 -9.78
CA GLU A 190 15.91 6.72 -10.69
C GLU A 190 14.47 7.02 -11.13
N ILE A 191 14.12 8.31 -11.21
CA ILE A 191 12.76 8.77 -11.53
C ILE A 191 12.25 8.18 -12.86
N ARG A 192 13.12 8.04 -13.86
CA ARG A 192 12.78 7.45 -15.16
C ARG A 192 12.26 6.01 -15.03
N VAL A 193 12.87 5.22 -14.15
CA VAL A 193 12.45 3.83 -13.89
C VAL A 193 11.10 3.82 -13.18
N LYS A 194 10.85 4.72 -12.22
CA LYS A 194 9.54 4.84 -11.57
C LYS A 194 8.43 5.19 -12.58
N LEU A 195 8.70 6.15 -13.46
CA LEU A 195 7.75 6.57 -14.49
C LEU A 195 7.45 5.46 -15.50
N ILE A 196 8.45 4.67 -15.90
CA ILE A 196 8.24 3.49 -16.77
C ILE A 196 7.34 2.48 -16.08
N ILE A 197 7.61 2.17 -14.80
CA ILE A 197 6.82 1.22 -14.02
C ILE A 197 5.35 1.67 -13.91
N LEU A 198 5.10 2.93 -13.57
CA LEU A 198 3.75 3.49 -13.48
C LEU A 198 3.04 3.50 -14.84
N LYS A 199 3.75 3.88 -15.91
CA LYS A 199 3.21 3.99 -17.26
C LYS A 199 2.90 2.64 -17.90
N ASP A 200 3.63 1.58 -17.57
CA ASP A 200 3.32 0.23 -18.06
C ASP A 200 2.20 -0.45 -17.28
N GLY A 201 2.04 -0.14 -15.99
CA GLY A 201 0.83 -0.49 -15.24
C GLY A 201 -0.46 0.03 -15.91
N LEU A 202 -0.37 1.18 -16.59
CA LEU A 202 -1.45 1.76 -17.38
C LEU A 202 -1.72 1.06 -18.72
N LYS A 203 -0.76 0.36 -19.33
CA LYS A 203 -0.94 -0.25 -20.65
C LYS A 203 -1.55 -1.65 -20.61
N LYS A 204 -1.18 -2.49 -19.63
CA LYS A 204 -1.55 -3.93 -19.59
C LYS A 204 -2.89 -4.25 -18.89
N THR A 205 -3.60 -3.25 -18.40
CA THR A 205 -4.93 -3.40 -17.76
C THR A 205 -6.11 -3.07 -18.68
N SER A 206 -5.85 -2.91 -19.98
CA SER A 206 -6.85 -2.70 -21.04
C SER A 206 -7.14 -3.99 -21.79
#